data_AF-A0AAU4E4C0-F1
#
_entry.id   AF-A0AAU4E4C0-F1
#
_cell.length_a   1.000
_cell.length_b   1.000
_cell.length_c   1.000
_cell.angle_alpha   90.00
_cell.angle_beta   90.00
_cell.angle_gamma   90.00
#
_symmetry.space_group_name_H-M   'P 1'
#
loop_
_entity.id
_entity.type
_entity.pdbx_description
1 polymer ?
#
loop_
_entity_poly.entity_id
_entity_poly.type
_entity_poly.pdbx_seq_one_letter_code
_entity_poly.pdbx_strand_id
1 'polypeptide(L)' 'MSDQARCVRFFGGPLDGRVQELGDNEPGAVIRHIHLHAGPKIETRYELGLTEDGWEYRVAASSRSEAEPDGIRES' A
#
# COMPACT_ATOMS: atom_id res chain seq x y z
N MET A 1 16.97 26.51 -1.30
CA MET A 1 17.43 25.13 -1.55
C MET A 1 16.23 24.43 -2.16
N SER A 2 16.33 23.96 -3.40
CA SER A 2 15.19 23.43 -4.13
C SER A 2 14.65 22.18 -3.46
N ASP A 3 13.39 22.25 -3.06
CA ASP A 3 12.55 21.12 -2.70
C ASP A 3 12.49 20.20 -3.93
N GLN A 4 13.43 19.26 -4.04
CA GLN A 4 13.32 18.17 -5.00
C GLN A 4 12.35 17.18 -4.36
N ALA A 5 11.05 17.48 -4.46
CA ALA A 5 9.98 16.59 -4.04
C ALA A 5 10.26 15.19 -4.58
N ARG A 6 10.60 14.26 -3.69
CA ARG A 6 10.92 12.89 -4.08
C ARG A 6 9.60 12.17 -4.30
N CYS A 7 9.23 11.94 -5.54
CA CYS A 7 8.04 11.15 -5.84
C CYS A 7 8.32 9.66 -5.56
N VAL A 8 7.36 8.97 -4.97
CA VAL A 8 7.36 7.52 -4.76
C VAL A 8 6.16 6.89 -5.47
N ARG A 9 6.36 5.74 -6.12
CA ARG A 9 5.31 5.00 -6.81
C ARG A 9 4.91 3.75 -6.05
N PHE A 10 3.63 3.44 -6.04
CA PHE A 10 3.08 2.24 -5.42
C PHE A 10 2.96 1.11 -6.46
N PHE A 11 3.35 -0.11 -6.05
CA PHE A 11 3.25 -1.33 -6.84
C PHE A 11 2.53 -2.44 -6.06
N GLY A 12 1.51 -3.01 -6.68
CA GLY A 12 0.60 -4.00 -6.11
C GLY A 12 -0.53 -3.40 -5.27
N GLY A 13 -1.55 -4.21 -4.99
CA GLY A 13 -2.63 -3.86 -4.06
C GLY A 13 -3.52 -2.69 -4.53
N PRO A 14 -4.33 -2.10 -3.64
CA PRO A 14 -5.30 -1.05 -3.99
C PRO A 14 -4.69 0.31 -4.38
N LEU A 15 -3.39 0.52 -4.16
CA LEU A 15 -2.71 1.77 -4.51
C LEU A 15 -1.82 1.64 -5.75
N ASP A 16 -1.79 0.48 -6.41
CA ASP A 16 -0.97 0.25 -7.60
C ASP A 16 -1.07 1.38 -8.63
N GLY A 17 0.09 1.83 -9.13
CA GLY A 17 0.20 2.89 -10.12
C GLY A 17 0.06 4.31 -9.57
N ARG A 18 -0.35 4.50 -8.31
CA ARG A 18 -0.38 5.82 -7.68
C ARG A 18 1.04 6.34 -7.44
N VAL A 19 1.17 7.66 -7.50
CA VAL A 19 2.40 8.40 -7.16
C VAL A 19 2.09 9.31 -5.98
N GLN A 20 3.00 9.38 -5.01
CA GLN A 20 2.92 10.27 -3.85
C GLN A 20 4.19 11.09 -3.74
N GLU A 21 4.05 12.37 -3.39
CA GLU A 21 5.18 13.24 -3.08
C GLU A 21 5.65 12.98 -1.65
N LEU A 22 6.91 12.62 -1.50
CA LEU A 22 7.60 12.63 -0.21
C LEU A 22 8.06 14.06 0.03
N GLY A 23 7.47 14.72 1.02
CA GLY A 23 7.96 16.02 1.49
C GLY A 23 9.31 15.90 2.20
N ASP A 24 9.75 16.94 2.89
CA ASP A 24 11.04 16.97 3.63
C ASP A 24 11.20 15.89 4.71
N ASN A 25 10.13 15.20 5.10
CA ASN A 25 10.21 14.12 6.08
C ASN A 25 10.66 12.83 5.42
N GLU A 26 11.56 12.10 6.11
CA GLU A 26 12.00 10.79 5.67
C GLU A 26 10.77 9.89 5.41
N PRO A 27 10.69 9.27 4.22
CA PRO A 27 9.56 8.41 3.90
C PRO A 27 9.46 7.28 4.92
N GLY A 28 8.28 7.12 5.53
CA GLY A 28 8.05 6.05 6.48
C GLY A 28 8.34 4.70 5.82
N ALA A 29 9.17 3.86 6.47
CA ALA A 29 9.58 2.57 5.92
C ALA A 29 8.38 1.64 5.57
N VAL A 30 7.22 1.90 6.17
CA VAL A 30 5.99 1.11 5.98
C VAL A 30 4.77 2.02 5.90
N ILE A 31 3.93 1.83 4.88
CA ILE A 31 2.59 2.43 4.78
C ILE A 31 1.53 1.33 4.95
N ARG A 32 0.47 1.65 5.71
CA ARG A 32 -0.72 0.78 5.84
C ARG A 32 -1.91 1.47 5.20
N HIS A 33 -2.43 0.89 4.13
CA HIS A 33 -3.69 1.30 3.53
C HIS A 33 -4.83 0.53 4.18
N ILE A 34 -5.71 1.26 4.87
CA ILE A 34 -6.88 0.69 5.52
C ILE A 34 -8.12 1.11 4.73
N HIS A 35 -8.89 0.12 4.28
CA HIS A 35 -10.17 0.34 3.65
C HIS A 35 -11.29 0.06 4.67
N LEU A 36 -12.06 1.09 5.03
CA LEU A 36 -13.19 1.00 5.96
C LEU A 36 -14.50 1.12 5.17
N HIS A 37 -15.14 -0.02 4.90
CA HIS A 37 -16.56 -0.08 4.56
C HIS A 37 -17.31 -0.85 5.65
N ALA A 38 -18.64 -0.88 5.58
CA ALA A 38 -19.52 -1.66 6.47
C ALA A 38 -19.30 -3.21 6.40
N GLY A 39 -18.15 -3.66 5.91
CA GLY A 39 -17.70 -5.05 5.83
C GLY A 39 -16.34 -5.24 6.53
N PRO A 40 -15.68 -6.40 6.37
CA PRO A 40 -14.40 -6.68 7.03
C PRO A 40 -13.35 -5.65 6.63
N LYS A 41 -12.62 -5.13 7.63
CA LYS A 41 -11.51 -4.20 7.43
C LYS A 41 -10.43 -4.88 6.59
N ILE A 42 -10.13 -4.30 5.42
CA ILE A 42 -9.04 -4.75 4.57
C ILE A 42 -7.83 -3.86 4.84
N GLU A 43 -6.71 -4.50 5.19
CA GLU A 43 -5.43 -3.83 5.40
C GLU A 43 -4.42 -4.29 4.36
N THR A 44 -3.80 -3.34 3.67
CA THR A 44 -2.67 -3.63 2.78
C THR A 44 -1.43 -2.92 3.31
N ARG A 45 -0.36 -3.69 3.52
CA ARG A 45 0.94 -3.18 3.95
C ARG A 45 1.84 -2.96 2.74
N TYR A 46 2.46 -1.80 2.67
CA TYR A 46 3.48 -1.46 1.68
C TYR A 46 4.80 -1.21 2.38
N GLU A 47 5.89 -1.71 1.80
CA GLU A 47 7.25 -1.48 2.26
C GLU A 47 7.99 -0.58 1.27
N LEU A 48 8.72 0.39 1.82
CA LEU A 48 9.53 1.29 1.03
C LEU A 48 10.85 0.62 0.65
N GLY A 49 11.18 0.66 -0.63
CA GLY A 49 12.49 0.27 -1.16
C GLY A 49 13.10 1.40 -1.99
N LEU A 50 14.42 1.48 -1.98
CA LEU A 50 15.18 2.30 -2.94
C LEU A 50 15.62 1.39 -4.10
N THR A 51 15.34 1.81 -5.32
CA THR A 51 15.70 1.14 -6.56
C THR A 51 16.59 2.04 -7.43
N GLU A 52 17.01 1.53 -8.58
CA GLU A 52 17.79 2.29 -9.57
C GLU A 52 16.99 3.48 -10.14
N ASP A 53 15.66 3.36 -10.21
CA ASP A 53 14.75 4.41 -10.68
C ASP A 53 14.25 5.35 -9.56
N GLY A 54 14.64 5.08 -8.31
CA GLY A 54 14.27 5.88 -7.14
C GLY A 54 13.44 5.11 -6.11
N TRP A 55 12.66 5.84 -5.31
CA TRP A 55 11.88 5.29 -4.21
C TRP A 55 10.60 4.62 -4.70
N GLU A 56 10.31 3.43 -4.18
CA GLU A 56 9.10 2.66 -4.50
C GLU A 56 8.45 2.06 -3.26
N TYR A 57 7.12 2.07 -3.20
CA TYR A 57 6.34 1.31 -2.23
C TYR A 57 5.83 0.02 -2.87
N ARG A 58 6.24 -1.13 -2.36
CA ARG A 58 5.77 -2.44 -2.85
C ARG A 58 4.90 -3.11 -1.80
N VAL A 59 3.83 -3.79 -2.23
CA VAL A 59 3.00 -4.59 -1.31
C VAL A 59 3.90 -5.61 -0.61
N ALA A 60 4.00 -5.48 0.70
CA ALA A 60 4.58 -6.51 1.53
C ALA A 60 3.67 -7.73 1.41
N ALA A 61 4.24 -8.91 1.22
CA ALA A 61 3.50 -10.17 1.25
C ALA A 61 2.98 -10.42 2.68
N SER A 62 1.98 -9.65 3.12
CA SER A 62 1.20 -9.95 4.30
C SER A 62 0.23 -11.04 3.87
N SER A 63 0.43 -12.20 4.47
CA SER A 63 -0.46 -13.37 4.44
C SER A 63 -1.90 -12.94 4.22
N ARG A 64 -2.37 -13.22 3.00
CA ARG A 64 -3.75 -13.17 2.55
C ARG A 64 -4.67 -13.41 3.74
N SER A 65 -5.28 -12.35 4.26
CA SER A 65 -6.49 -12.54 5.05
C SER A 65 -7.53 -12.97 4.03
N GLU A 66 -7.57 -14.28 3.77
CA GLU A 66 -8.69 -14.94 3.12
C GLU A 66 -9.93 -14.57 3.92
N ALA A 67 -10.60 -13.51 3.49
CA ALA A 67 -12.01 -13.36 3.77
C ALA A 67 -12.69 -14.46 2.97
N GLU A 68 -12.86 -15.63 3.57
CA GLU A 68 -13.68 -16.70 3.03
C GLU A 68 -15.08 -16.14 2.78
N PRO A 69 -15.58 -16.10 1.54
CA PRO A 69 -16.99 -15.85 1.31
C PRO A 69 -17.73 -17.18 1.52
N ASP A 70 -17.91 -17.61 2.77
CA ASP A 70 -18.88 -18.69 3.05
C ASP A 70 -20.28 -18.06 3.15
N GLY A 71 -20.82 -17.75 1.99
CA GLY A 71 -22.20 -17.35 1.79
C GLY A 71 -22.88 -18.36 0.87
N ILE A 72 -23.88 -19.02 1.43
CA ILE A 72 -25.01 -19.71 0.78
C ILE A 72 -24.84 -21.23 0.59
N ARG A 73 -25.33 -21.99 1.57
CA ARG A 73 -26.03 -23.25 1.31
C ARG A 73 -27.44 -23.16 1.89
N GLU A 74 -28.39 -22.78 1.06
CA GLU A 74 -29.82 -22.95 1.38
C GLU A 74 -30.13 -24.44 1.50
N SER A 75 -30.97 -24.82 2.47
CA SER A 75 -31.56 -26.15 2.63
C SER A 75 -32.95 -26.02 3.22
#